data_AF-A0A010RS11-F1
#
_entry.id   AF-A0A010RS11-F1
#
_cell.length_a   1.000
_cell.length_b   1.000
_cell.length_c   1.000
_cell.angle_alpha   90.00
_cell.angle_beta   90.00
_cell.angle_gamma   90.00
#
_symmetry.space_group_name_H-M   'P 1'
#
loop_
_entity.id
_entity.type
_entity.pdbx_description
1 polymer ?
#
loop_
_entity_poly.entity_id
_entity_poly.type
_entity_poly.pdbx_seq_one_letter_code
_entity_poly.pdbx_strand_id
1 'polypeptide(L)'
;MACSSVVLSLLGPNINDKRINPSLYANIYRNYVFPAMKQNGVKRIFAMGTISIKQPEDHWTFFQTMVTIIMPLLNSAVYRNMQSLAYLFGKEDHGLDWTVFRIAQIPGESDENSWRQDRELEMFTGRIGEKGWTTTLRRGALARWLVDGVEGKMDIWVHKMPGISQLAGSD
;
A
#
# COMPACT_ATOMS: atom_id res chain seq x y z
N MET A 1 -19.41 9.98 18.70
CA MET A 1 -18.00 10.04 18.25
C MET A 1 -17.53 8.61 18.06
N ALA A 2 -16.91 8.29 16.92
CA ALA A 2 -16.28 6.97 16.75
C ALA A 2 -15.10 6.83 17.72
N CYS A 3 -14.87 5.63 18.25
CA CYS A 3 -13.73 5.32 19.11
C CYS A 3 -12.44 5.02 18.31
N SER A 4 -12.49 5.13 16.98
CA SER A 4 -11.36 4.81 16.09
C SER A 4 -10.43 6.01 15.93
N SER A 5 -9.12 5.79 16.03
CA SER A 5 -8.09 6.81 15.83
C SER A 5 -7.42 6.75 14.45
N VAL A 6 -7.46 5.60 13.79
CA VAL A 6 -6.78 5.33 12.51
C VAL A 6 -7.67 4.50 11.60
N VAL A 7 -7.63 4.76 10.29
CA VAL A 7 -8.20 3.88 9.25
C VAL A 7 -7.09 3.06 8.60
N LEU A 8 -7.25 1.73 8.58
CA LEU A 8 -6.43 0.80 7.80
C LEU A 8 -7.22 0.29 6.61
N SER A 9 -6.75 0.55 5.39
CA SER A 9 -7.43 0.14 4.16
C SER A 9 -6.56 -0.77 3.29
N LEU A 10 -7.02 -2.01 3.12
CA LEU A 10 -6.48 -3.00 2.19
C LEU A 10 -7.31 -3.08 0.89
N LEU A 11 -8.06 -2.03 0.58
CA LEU A 11 -8.82 -1.94 -0.66
C LEU A 11 -7.87 -1.89 -1.86
N GLY A 12 -8.03 -2.83 -2.77
CA GLY A 12 -7.27 -2.87 -4.03
C GLY A 12 -7.95 -3.76 -5.07
N PRO A 13 -7.66 -3.54 -6.36
CA PRO A 13 -8.24 -4.30 -7.45
C PRO A 13 -7.82 -5.76 -7.39
N ASN A 14 -8.74 -6.64 -7.76
CA ASN A 14 -8.35 -7.97 -8.18
C ASN A 14 -7.61 -7.86 -9.53
N ILE A 15 -6.39 -8.39 -9.62
CA ILE A 15 -5.57 -8.36 -10.84
C ILE A 15 -6.26 -9.00 -12.06
N ASN A 16 -7.20 -9.91 -11.82
CA ASN A 16 -7.97 -10.58 -12.87
C ASN A 16 -9.20 -9.79 -13.34
N ASP A 17 -9.55 -8.70 -12.67
CA ASP A 17 -10.67 -7.85 -13.08
C ASP A 17 -10.23 -6.92 -14.23
N LYS A 18 -10.63 -7.26 -15.44
CA LYS A 18 -10.34 -6.48 -16.66
C LYS A 18 -11.38 -5.40 -16.96
N ARG A 19 -12.50 -5.35 -16.22
CA ARG A 19 -13.63 -4.45 -16.49
C ARG A 19 -13.84 -3.44 -15.37
N ILE A 20 -12.97 -3.42 -14.37
CA ILE A 20 -13.03 -2.46 -13.28
C ILE A 20 -13.02 -1.03 -13.80
N ASN A 21 -13.88 -0.18 -13.22
CA ASN A 21 -13.83 1.25 -13.49
C ASN A 21 -12.45 1.78 -13.02
N PRO A 22 -11.65 2.43 -13.89
CA PRO A 22 -10.33 2.94 -13.53
C PRO A 22 -10.29 3.92 -12.35
N SER A 23 -11.41 4.52 -11.95
CA SER A 23 -11.47 5.43 -10.81
C SER A 23 -12.15 4.83 -9.59
N LEU A 24 -12.50 3.54 -9.60
CA LEU A 24 -13.33 2.93 -8.56
C LEU A 24 -12.79 3.15 -7.15
N TYR A 25 -11.53 2.75 -6.87
CA TYR A 25 -10.99 2.86 -5.50
C TYR A 25 -10.74 4.31 -5.11
N ALA A 26 -10.23 5.14 -6.01
CA ALA A 26 -10.10 6.57 -5.78
C ALA A 26 -11.45 7.22 -5.41
N ASN A 27 -12.53 6.87 -6.12
CA ASN A 27 -13.87 7.36 -5.83
C ASN A 27 -14.40 6.81 -4.50
N ILE A 28 -14.09 5.57 -4.12
CA ILE A 28 -14.44 5.04 -2.80
C ILE A 28 -13.82 5.90 -1.69
N TYR A 29 -12.53 6.19 -1.80
CA TYR A 29 -11.85 7.05 -0.83
C TYR A 29 -12.43 8.46 -0.81
N ARG A 30 -12.53 9.10 -1.98
CA ARG A 30 -13.00 10.48 -2.13
C ARG A 30 -14.43 10.67 -1.62
N ASN A 31 -15.34 9.77 -1.98
CA ASN A 31 -16.77 9.96 -1.77
C ASN A 31 -17.29 9.36 -0.46
N TYR A 32 -16.59 8.38 0.13
CA TYR A 32 -17.09 7.67 1.31
C TYR A 32 -16.08 7.67 2.46
N VAL A 33 -14.83 7.24 2.23
CA VAL A 33 -13.86 7.08 3.33
C VAL A 33 -13.44 8.43 3.91
N PHE A 34 -12.98 9.37 3.08
CA PHE A 34 -12.51 10.67 3.57
C PHE A 34 -13.62 11.49 4.23
N PRO A 35 -14.85 11.57 3.68
CA PRO A 35 -15.95 12.22 4.37
C PRO A 35 -16.28 11.57 5.71
N ALA A 36 -16.34 10.24 5.79
CA ALA A 36 -16.62 9.53 7.04
C ALA A 36 -15.52 9.76 8.09
N MET A 37 -14.26 9.77 7.68
CA MET A 37 -13.13 10.11 8.55
C MET A 37 -13.27 11.52 9.13
N LYS A 38 -13.53 12.52 8.29
CA LYS A 38 -13.71 13.92 8.71
C LYS A 38 -14.89 14.07 9.67
N GLN A 39 -16.03 13.46 9.37
CA GLN A 39 -17.22 13.49 10.23
C GLN A 39 -16.97 12.87 11.61
N ASN A 40 -16.05 11.92 11.71
CA ASN A 40 -15.69 11.23 12.96
C ASN A 40 -14.41 11.76 13.62
N GLY A 41 -13.79 12.81 13.07
CA GLY A 41 -12.55 13.37 13.61
C GLY A 41 -11.31 12.49 13.43
N VAL A 42 -11.36 11.49 12.55
CA VAL A 42 -10.23 10.60 12.25
C VAL A 42 -9.33 11.25 11.20
N LYS A 43 -8.04 11.41 11.49
CA LYS A 43 -7.08 12.04 10.57
C LYS A 43 -6.11 11.06 9.91
N ARG A 44 -5.72 9.99 10.61
CA ARG A 44 -4.69 9.05 10.13
C ARG A 44 -5.29 7.97 9.24
N ILE A 45 -4.68 7.72 8.08
CA ILE A 45 -5.03 6.60 7.20
C ILE A 45 -3.80 5.92 6.60
N PHE A 46 -3.80 4.59 6.62
CA PHE A 46 -2.92 3.77 5.79
C PHE A 46 -3.74 3.15 4.66
N ALA A 47 -3.30 3.35 3.43
CA ALA A 47 -3.93 2.79 2.25
C ALA A 47 -2.95 1.90 1.49
N MET A 48 -3.43 0.76 1.02
CA MET A 48 -2.62 -0.14 0.19
C MET A 48 -2.47 0.42 -1.22
N GLY A 49 -1.22 0.53 -1.66
CA GLY A 49 -0.83 0.72 -3.05
C GLY A 49 -0.04 -0.48 -3.56
N THR A 50 0.40 -0.42 -4.82
CA THR A 50 1.26 -1.44 -5.40
C THR A 50 2.49 -0.81 -6.04
N ILE A 51 3.48 -1.64 -6.35
CA ILE A 51 4.72 -1.20 -7.02
C ILE A 51 4.49 -0.58 -8.41
N SER A 52 3.29 -0.69 -9.00
CA SER A 52 2.96 0.02 -10.24
C SER A 52 2.96 1.55 -10.05
N ILE A 53 2.75 2.01 -8.81
CA ILE A 53 2.86 3.41 -8.43
C ILE A 53 4.35 3.73 -8.27
N LYS A 54 4.93 4.39 -9.28
CA LYS A 54 6.31 4.87 -9.24
C LYS A 54 6.40 6.20 -8.47
N GLN A 55 7.43 6.35 -7.65
CA GLN A 55 7.77 7.62 -6.99
C GLN A 55 9.09 8.17 -7.55
N PRO A 56 9.30 9.49 -7.60
CA PRO A 56 10.55 10.09 -8.10
C PRO A 56 11.80 9.66 -7.33
N GLU A 57 11.64 9.32 -6.06
CA GLU A 57 12.74 8.93 -5.17
C GLU A 57 13.08 7.44 -5.25
N ASP A 58 12.32 6.65 -6.03
CA ASP A 58 12.63 5.23 -6.23
C ASP A 58 13.88 5.04 -7.09
N HIS A 59 14.62 3.97 -6.83
CA HIS A 59 15.70 3.54 -7.69
C HIS A 59 15.18 2.69 -8.84
N TRP A 60 15.93 2.67 -9.94
CA TRP A 60 15.58 1.81 -11.06
C TRP A 60 15.63 0.34 -10.66
N THR A 61 14.56 -0.40 -10.96
CA THR A 61 14.55 -1.87 -10.86
C THR A 61 14.00 -2.46 -12.15
N PHE A 62 14.56 -3.61 -12.55
CA PHE A 62 14.05 -4.35 -13.70
C PHE A 62 12.58 -4.77 -13.48
N PHE A 63 12.26 -5.25 -12.28
CA PHE A 63 10.91 -5.73 -11.95
C PHE A 63 9.85 -4.64 -12.02
N GLN A 64 10.08 -3.47 -11.40
CA GLN A 64 9.13 -2.36 -11.49
C GLN A 64 8.99 -1.86 -12.92
N THR A 65 10.10 -1.76 -13.67
CA THR A 65 10.08 -1.39 -15.09
C THR A 65 9.19 -2.34 -15.89
N MET A 66 9.38 -3.65 -15.73
CA MET A 66 8.56 -4.68 -16.36
C MET A 66 7.07 -4.51 -16.02
N VAL A 67 6.73 -4.32 -14.74
CA VAL A 67 5.35 -4.08 -14.30
C VAL A 67 4.76 -2.82 -14.96
N THR A 68 5.50 -1.71 -14.99
CA THR A 68 5.01 -0.46 -15.57
C THR A 68 4.84 -0.49 -17.09
N ILE A 69 5.53 -1.38 -17.80
CA ILE A 69 5.38 -1.54 -19.25
C ILE A 69 4.30 -2.58 -19.59
N ILE A 70 4.29 -3.71 -18.88
CA ILE A 70 3.41 -4.84 -19.20
C ILE A 70 1.99 -4.63 -18.68
N MET A 71 1.80 -4.08 -17.47
CA MET A 71 0.47 -3.92 -16.88
C MET A 71 -0.45 -3.00 -17.68
N PRO A 72 0.00 -1.85 -18.22
CA PRO A 72 -0.85 -1.03 -19.09
C PRO A 72 -1.32 -1.76 -20.35
N LEU A 73 -0.56 -2.75 -20.83
CA LEU A 73 -0.90 -3.53 -22.02
C LEU A 73 -1.86 -4.68 -21.70
N LEU A 74 -1.66 -5.38 -20.57
CA LEU A 74 -2.44 -6.57 -20.21
C LEU A 74 -3.68 -6.27 -19.34
N ASN A 75 -3.60 -5.25 -18.48
CA ASN A 75 -4.70 -4.83 -17.62
C ASN A 75 -4.65 -3.31 -17.34
N SER A 76 -4.90 -2.52 -18.39
CA SER A 76 -4.87 -1.05 -18.35
C SER A 76 -5.81 -0.45 -17.29
N ALA A 77 -6.93 -1.10 -17.01
CA ALA A 77 -7.91 -0.64 -16.03
C ALA A 77 -7.38 -0.73 -14.59
N VAL A 78 -6.82 -1.87 -14.21
CA VAL A 78 -6.20 -2.07 -12.89
C VAL A 78 -5.01 -1.14 -12.69
N TYR A 79 -4.15 -1.02 -13.71
CA TYR A 79 -3.02 -0.10 -13.68
C TYR A 79 -3.48 1.35 -13.44
N ARG A 80 -4.45 1.82 -14.25
CA ARG A 80 -4.99 3.18 -14.12
C ARG A 80 -5.65 3.40 -12.75
N ASN A 81 -6.26 2.38 -12.16
CA ASN A 81 -6.86 2.49 -10.83
C ASN A 81 -5.84 2.76 -9.72
N MET A 82 -4.69 2.09 -9.78
CA MET A 82 -3.58 2.40 -8.88
C MET A 82 -3.02 3.79 -9.12
N GLN A 83 -2.94 4.24 -10.38
CA GLN A 83 -2.51 5.62 -10.68
C GLN A 83 -3.51 6.68 -10.20
N SER A 84 -4.81 6.44 -10.34
CA SER A 84 -5.87 7.33 -9.82
C SER A 84 -5.85 7.40 -8.30
N LEU A 85 -5.58 6.29 -7.62
CA LEU A 85 -5.37 6.27 -6.17
C LEU A 85 -4.14 7.09 -5.78
N ALA A 86 -3.01 6.88 -6.45
CA ALA A 86 -1.78 7.64 -6.21
C ALA A 86 -1.99 9.15 -6.42
N TYR A 87 -2.73 9.53 -7.47
CA TYR A 87 -3.08 10.92 -7.73
C TYR A 87 -3.94 11.52 -6.61
N LEU A 88 -5.00 10.82 -6.19
CA LEU A 88 -5.89 11.28 -5.12
C LEU A 88 -5.11 11.58 -3.82
N PHE A 89 -4.26 10.65 -3.39
CA PHE A 89 -3.50 10.85 -2.16
C PHE A 89 -2.34 11.86 -2.33
N GLY A 90 -1.63 11.82 -3.45
CA GLY A 90 -0.40 12.60 -3.64
C GLY A 90 -0.58 14.02 -4.18
N LYS A 91 -1.75 14.35 -4.74
CA LYS A 91 -1.98 15.64 -5.42
C LYS A 91 -3.21 16.40 -4.94
N GLU A 92 -4.24 15.74 -4.44
CA GLU A 92 -5.41 16.42 -3.90
C GLU A 92 -5.18 16.74 -2.41
N ASP A 93 -5.53 17.95 -1.99
CA ASP A 93 -5.57 18.26 -0.56
C ASP A 93 -6.88 17.74 0.02
N HIS A 94 -6.75 16.82 0.97
CA HIS A 94 -7.86 16.24 1.69
C HIS A 94 -7.73 16.42 3.21
N GLY A 95 -6.67 17.07 3.71
CA GLY A 95 -6.47 17.36 5.13
C GLY A 95 -6.35 16.11 6.02
N LEU A 96 -5.84 14.99 5.48
CA LEU A 96 -5.62 13.74 6.24
C LEU A 96 -4.13 13.41 6.32
N ASP A 97 -3.75 12.69 7.37
CA ASP A 97 -2.39 12.18 7.59
C ASP A 97 -2.28 10.79 6.94
N TRP A 98 -2.00 10.77 5.64
CA TRP A 98 -2.04 9.56 4.85
C TRP A 98 -0.68 8.89 4.68
N THR A 99 -0.67 7.57 4.51
CA THR A 99 0.48 6.80 4.03
C THR A 99 -0.03 5.78 3.02
N VAL A 100 0.52 5.79 1.79
CA VAL A 100 0.18 4.77 0.77
C VAL A 100 1.32 3.76 0.67
N PHE A 101 1.21 2.65 1.38
CA PHE A 101 2.27 1.65 1.37
C PHE A 101 2.19 0.77 0.11
N ARG A 102 3.30 0.65 -0.60
CA ARG A 102 3.38 -0.05 -1.89
C ARG A 102 3.95 -1.44 -1.70
N ILE A 103 3.16 -2.45 -2.06
CA ILE A 103 3.54 -3.87 -1.99
C ILE A 103 3.67 -4.49 -3.38
N ALA A 104 4.43 -5.58 -3.46
CA ALA A 104 4.52 -6.44 -4.62
C ALA A 104 3.71 -7.72 -4.38
N GLN A 105 4.37 -8.85 -4.11
CA GLN A 105 3.68 -10.12 -3.83
C GLN A 105 3.45 -10.29 -2.34
N ILE A 106 2.24 -10.72 -1.95
CA ILE A 106 1.88 -11.01 -0.56
C ILE A 106 1.49 -12.47 -0.28
N PRO A 107 2.44 -13.43 -0.39
CA PRO A 107 2.19 -14.82 -0.06
C PRO A 107 1.99 -15.02 1.45
N GLY A 108 1.52 -16.20 1.82
CA GLY A 108 1.23 -16.57 3.21
C GLY A 108 -0.20 -17.07 3.37
N GLU A 109 -0.35 -18.07 4.21
CA GLU A 109 -1.62 -18.70 4.53
C GLU A 109 -2.30 -17.99 5.72
N SER A 110 -3.55 -18.35 5.99
CA SER A 110 -4.34 -17.78 7.07
C SER A 110 -4.33 -18.59 8.36
N ASP A 111 -3.61 -19.72 8.41
CA ASP A 111 -3.52 -20.55 9.61
C ASP A 111 -2.56 -19.95 10.65
N GLU A 112 -2.75 -20.35 11.90
CA GLU A 112 -2.00 -19.80 13.03
C GLU A 112 -0.48 -20.04 12.93
N ASN A 113 -0.06 -21.20 12.42
CA ASN A 113 1.36 -21.53 12.33
C ASN A 113 2.04 -20.65 11.28
N SER A 114 1.43 -20.54 10.09
CA SER A 114 1.91 -19.64 9.04
C SER A 114 1.97 -18.20 9.52
N TRP A 115 0.94 -17.71 10.22
CA TRP A 115 0.94 -16.35 10.78
C TRP A 115 2.06 -16.13 11.80
N ARG A 116 2.27 -17.09 12.73
CA ARG A 116 3.31 -17.02 13.76
C ARG A 116 4.71 -17.01 13.17
N GLN A 117 4.95 -17.78 12.11
CA GLN A 117 6.23 -17.78 11.41
C GLN A 117 6.43 -16.48 10.63
N ASP A 118 5.45 -16.11 9.81
CA ASP A 118 5.55 -14.96 8.91
C ASP A 118 5.75 -13.64 9.64
N ARG A 119 5.13 -13.46 10.82
CA ARG A 119 5.17 -12.18 11.54
C ARG A 119 6.56 -11.81 12.07
N GLU A 120 7.42 -12.79 12.33
CA GLU A 120 8.75 -12.56 12.92
C GLU A 120 9.78 -12.10 11.87
N LEU A 121 9.44 -12.17 10.58
CA LEU A 121 10.33 -11.80 9.49
C LEU A 121 10.68 -10.31 9.55
N GLU A 122 11.96 -10.01 9.26
CA GLU A 122 12.45 -8.65 9.19
C GLU A 122 11.90 -7.93 7.95
N MET A 123 11.52 -6.67 8.16
CA MET A 123 10.79 -5.87 7.20
C MET A 123 11.68 -4.75 6.68
N PHE A 124 11.64 -4.54 5.36
CA PHE A 124 12.14 -3.35 4.72
C PHE A 124 11.00 -2.32 4.58
N THR A 125 11.29 -1.05 4.86
CA THR A 125 10.39 0.08 4.57
C THR A 125 11.23 1.24 4.07
N GLY A 126 11.04 1.61 2.80
CA GLY A 126 11.92 2.59 2.17
C GLY A 126 11.57 2.85 0.71
N ARG A 127 12.56 3.30 -0.06
CA ARG A 127 12.41 3.52 -1.50
C ARG A 127 12.46 2.19 -2.24
N ILE A 128 11.65 2.02 -3.28
CA ILE A 128 11.71 0.81 -4.10
C ILE A 128 13.07 0.77 -4.80
N GLY A 129 13.73 -0.40 -4.78
CA GLY A 129 15.06 -0.59 -5.39
C GLY A 129 16.25 -0.11 -4.55
N GLU A 130 16.01 0.37 -3.33
CA GLU A 130 17.07 0.62 -2.36
C GLU A 130 17.65 -0.71 -1.82
N LYS A 131 18.88 -0.67 -1.31
CA LYS A 131 19.52 -1.85 -0.71
C LYS A 131 18.64 -2.41 0.42
N GLY A 132 18.32 -3.69 0.33
CA GLY A 132 17.44 -4.39 1.28
C GLY A 132 16.01 -4.56 0.79
N TRP A 133 15.58 -3.86 -0.27
CA TRP A 133 14.25 -4.05 -0.87
C TRP A 133 14.17 -5.37 -1.66
N THR A 134 13.02 -6.04 -1.58
CA THR A 134 12.70 -7.29 -2.30
C THR A 134 11.30 -7.24 -2.92
N THR A 135 10.93 -8.25 -3.72
CA THR A 135 9.62 -8.31 -4.42
C THR A 135 8.53 -9.05 -3.65
N THR A 136 8.81 -9.46 -2.41
CA THR A 136 7.91 -10.35 -1.66
C THR A 136 7.72 -9.83 -0.24
N LEU A 137 6.53 -10.05 0.30
CA LEU A 137 6.14 -9.65 1.65
C LEU A 137 5.15 -10.67 2.23
N ARG A 138 5.50 -11.38 3.30
CA ARG A 138 4.55 -12.31 3.91
C ARG A 138 3.38 -11.60 4.60
N ARG A 139 2.18 -12.17 4.53
CA ARG A 139 0.96 -11.56 5.10
C ARG A 139 1.05 -11.34 6.61
N GLY A 140 1.64 -12.27 7.37
CA GLY A 140 1.87 -12.09 8.81
C GLY A 140 2.79 -10.91 9.13
N ALA A 141 3.88 -10.75 8.36
CA ALA A 141 4.82 -9.64 8.50
C ALA A 141 4.17 -8.28 8.17
N LEU A 142 3.36 -8.23 7.10
CA LEU A 142 2.56 -7.05 6.76
C LEU A 142 1.60 -6.67 7.88
N ALA A 143 0.92 -7.65 8.48
CA ALA A 143 0.00 -7.40 9.59
C ALA A 143 0.73 -6.77 10.80
N ARG A 144 1.90 -7.31 11.17
CA ARG A 144 2.74 -6.72 12.23
C ARG A 144 3.13 -5.28 11.90
N TRP A 145 3.62 -5.04 10.68
CA TRP A 145 4.00 -3.69 10.24
C TRP A 145 2.85 -2.69 10.30
N LEU A 146 1.63 -3.11 9.94
CA LEU A 146 0.44 -2.26 10.02
C LEU A 146 0.06 -1.93 11.46
N VAL A 147 0.18 -2.90 12.38
CA VAL A 147 -0.03 -2.66 13.82
C VAL A 147 1.00 -1.65 14.34
N ASP A 148 2.29 -1.84 14.03
CA ASP A 148 3.34 -0.89 14.37
C ASP A 148 3.04 0.53 13.82
N GLY A 149 2.48 0.60 12.61
CA GLY A 149 2.04 1.85 12.00
C GLY A 149 0.87 2.52 12.73
N VAL A 150 -0.14 1.75 13.16
CA VAL A 150 -1.26 2.26 13.97
C VAL A 150 -0.78 2.76 15.34
N GLU A 151 0.24 2.12 15.91
CA GLU A 151 0.89 2.52 17.16
C GLU A 151 1.83 3.74 17.00
N GLY A 152 1.89 4.34 15.80
CA GLY A 152 2.68 5.55 15.54
C GLY A 152 4.15 5.32 15.22
N LYS A 153 4.61 4.06 15.16
CA LYS A 153 6.04 3.74 14.87
C LYS A 153 6.45 4.04 13.43
N MET A 154 5.49 4.36 12.55
CA MET A 154 5.69 4.60 11.12
C MET A 154 5.31 6.02 10.66
N ASP A 155 5.24 6.99 11.58
CA ASP A 155 4.80 8.36 11.24
C ASP A 155 5.80 9.16 10.41
N ILE A 156 7.05 8.70 10.30
CA ILE A 156 8.02 9.22 9.32
C ILE A 156 7.52 9.10 7.85
N TRP A 157 6.49 8.28 7.61
CA TRP A 157 5.86 8.03 6.32
C TRP A 157 4.53 8.76 6.11
N VAL A 158 4.15 9.68 7.00
CA VAL A 158 3.04 10.59 6.73
C VAL A 158 3.32 11.38 5.44
N HIS A 159 2.30 11.44 4.58
CA HIS A 159 2.31 12.04 3.23
C HIS A 159 3.32 11.43 2.27
N LYS A 160 3.65 10.15 2.46
CA LYS A 160 4.60 9.40 1.62
C LYS A 160 4.03 8.07 1.14
N MET A 161 4.68 7.54 0.10
CA MET A 161 4.36 6.22 -0.47
C MET A 161 5.55 5.26 -0.33
N PRO A 162 5.89 4.74 0.86
CA PRO A 162 7.02 3.82 0.99
C PRO A 162 6.75 2.49 0.26
N GLY A 163 7.80 1.86 -0.24
CA GLY A 163 7.80 0.44 -0.58
C GLY A 163 7.96 -0.40 0.68
N ILE A 164 7.21 -1.49 0.78
CA ILE A 164 7.30 -2.46 1.86
C ILE A 164 7.58 -3.83 1.30
N SER A 165 8.56 -4.52 1.88
CA SER A 165 8.93 -5.88 1.53
C SER A 165 9.55 -6.60 2.72
N GLN A 166 9.82 -7.89 2.57
CA GLN A 166 10.82 -8.54 3.42
C GLN A 166 12.19 -7.90 3.19
N LEU A 167 12.99 -7.81 4.25
CA LEU A 167 14.36 -7.36 4.15
C LEU A 167 15.19 -8.41 3.40
N ALA A 168 16.05 -7.98 2.47
CA ALA A 168 16.92 -8.93 1.77
C ALA A 168 17.85 -9.65 2.77
N GLY A 169 17.85 -10.99 2.74
CA GLY A 169 18.66 -11.83 3.62
C GLY A 169 18.01 -12.18 4.96
N SER A 170 16.72 -11.83 5.17
CA SER A 170 15.94 -12.41 6.26
C SER A 170 15.31 -13.73 5.79
N ASP A 171 15.90 -14.84 6.25
CA ASP A 171 15.37 -16.20 6.10
C ASP A 171 14.59 -16.63 7.35
#